data_AF-A0AAW8KN23-F1
#
_entry.id   AF-A0AAW8KN23-F1
#
_cell.length_a   1.000
_cell.length_b   1.000
_cell.length_c   1.000
_cell.angle_alpha   90.00
_cell.angle_beta   90.00
_cell.angle_gamma   90.00
#
_symmetry.space_group_name_H-M   'P 1'
#
loop_
_entity.id
_entity.type
_entity.pdbx_description
1 polymer ?
#
loop_
_entity_poly.entity_id
_entity_poly.type
_entity_poly.pdbx_seq_one_letter_code
_entity_poly.pdbx_strand_id
1 'polypeptide(L)'
;HFGKIILACIAAGSFAIAFGSEKISQWFSPLTTNSTCLNQFYREVPPALNKDSLKKDSYPLCFNGFNVLYSGISKTPLWSAEHLNAERLSTKIKRED
;
A
#
# COMPACT_ATOMS: atom_id res chain seq x y z
N HIS A 1 -18.67 -42.07 18.03
CA HIS A 1 -18.11 -40.84 18.62
C HIS A 1 -17.09 -40.17 17.68
N PHE A 2 -16.17 -40.94 17.09
CA PHE A 2 -15.10 -40.45 16.20
C PHE A 2 -15.57 -39.65 14.96
N GLY A 3 -16.64 -40.10 14.29
CA GLY A 3 -17.16 -39.42 13.09
C GLY A 3 -17.73 -38.02 13.33
N LYS A 4 -18.25 -37.74 14.53
CA LYS A 4 -18.76 -36.41 14.91
C LYS A 4 -17.62 -35.40 15.11
N ILE A 5 -16.46 -35.89 15.58
CA ILE A 5 -15.27 -35.07 15.81
C ILE A 5 -14.63 -34.68 14.46
N ILE A 6 -14.55 -35.61 13.52
CA ILE A 6 -14.03 -35.33 12.16
C ILE A 6 -14.90 -34.29 11.45
N LEU A 7 -16.23 -34.42 11.52
CA LEU A 7 -17.13 -33.45 10.90
C LEU A 7 -17.00 -32.05 11.53
N ALA A 8 -16.81 -31.97 12.85
CA ALA A 8 -16.59 -30.71 13.56
C ALA A 8 -15.26 -30.03 13.17
N CYS A 9 -14.19 -30.82 12.99
CA CYS A 9 -12.89 -30.29 12.54
C CYS A 9 -12.94 -29.75 11.11
N ILE A 10 -13.64 -30.44 10.19
CA ILE A 10 -13.79 -29.99 8.81
C ILE A 10 -14.60 -28.69 8.75
N ALA A 11 -15.71 -28.61 9.50
CA ALA A 11 -16.51 -27.40 9.57
C ALA A 11 -15.69 -26.20 10.11
N ALA A 12 -14.97 -26.37 11.22
CA ALA A 12 -14.13 -25.32 11.79
C ALA A 12 -12.98 -24.89 10.86
N GLY A 13 -12.37 -25.84 10.12
CA GLY A 13 -11.33 -25.54 9.14
C GLY A 13 -11.81 -24.68 7.98
N SER A 14 -13.03 -24.89 7.48
CA SER A 14 -13.62 -24.09 6.40
C SER A 14 -13.89 -22.64 6.83
N PHE A 15 -14.30 -22.41 8.09
CA PHE A 15 -14.47 -21.06 8.62
C PHE A 15 -13.13 -20.31 8.77
N ALA A 16 -12.05 -21.00 9.11
CA ALA A 16 -10.74 -20.36 9.25
C ALA A 16 -10.13 -19.90 7.91
N ILE A 17 -10.49 -20.53 6.79
CA ILE A 17 -9.97 -20.18 5.46
C ILE A 17 -10.80 -19.06 4.82
N ALA A 18 -12.13 -19.05 5.00
CA ALA A 18 -13.01 -18.01 4.46
C ALA A 18 -12.83 -16.62 5.12
N PHE A 19 -12.37 -16.58 6.36
CA PHE A 19 -12.08 -15.34 7.11
C PHE A 19 -10.59 -15.15 7.44
N GLY A 20 -9.71 -16.08 7.02
CA GLY A 20 -8.27 -16.03 7.32
C GLY A 20 -7.41 -15.26 6.31
N SER A 21 -7.99 -14.80 5.21
CA SER A 21 -7.26 -14.08 4.14
C SER A 21 -6.80 -12.68 4.53
N GLU A 22 -7.26 -12.12 5.65
CA GLU A 22 -6.82 -10.78 6.12
C GLU A 22 -5.39 -10.80 6.71
N LYS A 23 -4.92 -11.95 7.19
CA LYS A 23 -3.62 -12.08 7.89
C LYS A 23 -2.42 -12.30 6.96
N ILE A 24 -2.62 -12.68 5.69
CA ILE A 24 -1.52 -12.90 4.74
C ILE A 24 -0.93 -11.57 4.27
N SER A 25 -1.74 -10.50 4.21
CA SER A 25 -1.30 -9.12 3.97
C SER A 25 -0.33 -8.57 5.03
N GLN A 26 -0.26 -9.19 6.21
CA GLN A 26 0.54 -8.70 7.34
C GLN A 26 2.03 -9.01 7.22
N TRP A 27 2.45 -9.84 6.25
CA TRP A 27 3.87 -10.20 6.02
C TRP A 27 4.62 -9.22 5.12
N PHE A 28 3.90 -8.35 4.42
CA PHE A 28 4.48 -7.21 3.75
C PHE A 28 4.19 -6.01 4.63
N SER A 29 5.18 -5.51 5.37
CA SER A 29 5.04 -4.26 6.11
C SER A 29 4.52 -3.20 5.15
N PRO A 30 3.25 -2.76 5.22
CA PRO A 30 2.82 -1.63 4.46
C PRO A 30 3.46 -0.45 5.17
N LEU A 31 4.40 0.19 4.48
CA LEU A 31 4.88 1.50 4.86
C LEU A 31 3.66 2.35 5.21
N THR A 32 3.46 2.68 6.49
CA THR A 32 2.22 3.25 7.08
C THR A 32 1.40 4.03 6.05
N THR A 33 0.48 3.33 5.38
CA THR A 33 -0.24 3.90 4.25
C THR A 33 -1.38 4.70 4.85
N ASN A 34 -1.22 6.03 4.91
CA ASN A 34 -2.40 6.88 4.91
C ASN A 34 -3.22 6.44 3.69
N SER A 35 -4.43 5.91 3.89
CA SER A 35 -5.25 5.33 2.80
C SER A 35 -5.45 6.32 1.65
N THR A 36 -5.32 7.62 1.95
CA THR A 36 -5.31 8.75 1.02
C THR A 36 -4.20 8.76 -0.02
N CYS A 37 -3.11 8.02 0.15
CA CYS A 37 -1.97 8.08 -0.77
C CYS A 37 -2.03 7.02 -1.88
N LEU A 38 -2.80 5.95 -1.66
CA LEU A 38 -2.84 4.81 -2.58
C LEU A 38 -3.49 5.17 -3.92
N ASN A 39 -4.43 6.10 -3.92
CA ASN A 39 -5.10 6.61 -5.12
C ASN A 39 -4.17 7.32 -6.13
N GLN A 40 -2.92 7.62 -5.74
CA GLN A 40 -1.92 8.21 -6.63
C GLN A 40 -1.13 7.15 -7.41
N PHE A 41 -1.29 5.86 -7.07
CA PHE A 41 -0.65 4.77 -7.79
C PHE A 41 -1.61 4.12 -8.78
N TYR A 42 -1.07 3.64 -9.89
CA TYR A 42 -1.81 2.78 -10.79
C TYR A 42 -2.28 1.53 -10.04
N ARG A 43 -3.60 1.28 -10.07
CA ARG A 43 -4.26 0.16 -9.35
C ARG A 43 -3.97 0.13 -7.85
N GLU A 44 -3.65 1.27 -7.24
CA GLU A 44 -3.38 1.36 -5.80
C GLU A 44 -2.18 0.50 -5.34
N VAL A 45 -1.24 0.20 -6.25
CA VAL A 45 -0.05 -0.61 -5.96
C VAL A 45 1.22 0.27 -5.95
N PRO A 46 1.82 0.54 -4.78
CA PRO A 46 3.07 1.29 -4.71
C PRO A 46 4.29 0.46 -5.12
N PRO A 47 5.38 1.08 -5.61
CA PRO A 47 6.64 0.39 -5.89
C PRO A 47 7.26 -0.21 -4.63
N ALA A 48 7.73 -1.47 -4.72
CA ALA A 48 8.47 -2.12 -3.64
C ALA A 48 9.95 -1.68 -3.64
N LEU A 49 10.48 -1.36 -2.45
CA LEU A 49 11.92 -1.14 -2.28
C LEU A 49 12.63 -2.47 -2.02
N ASN A 50 13.47 -2.90 -2.95
CA ASN A 50 14.19 -4.18 -2.85
C ASN A 50 15.52 -4.08 -2.08
N LYS A 51 16.09 -2.87 -1.93
CA LYS A 51 17.34 -2.65 -1.19
C LYS A 51 17.05 -2.13 0.22
N ASP A 52 17.58 -2.79 1.24
CA ASP A 52 17.36 -2.39 2.63
C ASP A 52 17.93 -1.01 2.97
N SER A 53 19.02 -0.62 2.31
CA SER A 53 19.59 0.73 2.45
C SER A 53 18.61 1.84 2.03
N LEU A 54 17.69 1.57 1.10
CA LEU A 54 16.67 2.52 0.67
C LEU A 54 15.47 2.55 1.62
N LYS A 55 15.24 1.51 2.42
CA LYS A 55 14.12 1.47 3.37
C LYS A 55 14.40 2.29 4.63
N LYS A 56 15.68 2.41 5.00
CA LYS A 56 16.10 3.13 6.21
C LYS A 56 15.70 4.60 6.11
N ASP A 57 14.98 5.08 7.13
CA ASP A 57 14.53 6.48 7.25
C ASP A 57 13.82 6.99 5.99
N SER A 58 13.01 6.13 5.37
CA SER A 58 12.19 6.52 4.23
C SER A 58 10.72 6.45 4.59
N TYR A 59 9.97 7.49 4.23
CA TYR A 59 8.56 7.61 4.59
C TYR A 59 7.75 8.27 3.46
N PRO A 60 6.48 7.88 3.31
CA PRO A 60 5.63 8.40 2.26
C PRO A 60 5.11 9.79 2.68
N LEU A 61 5.19 10.74 1.76
CA LEU A 61 4.59 12.07 1.85
C LEU A 61 3.46 12.16 0.84
N CYS A 62 2.31 12.66 1.28
CA CYS A 62 1.09 12.64 0.49
C CYS A 62 0.58 14.06 0.28
N PHE A 63 0.49 14.44 -0.99
CA PHE A 63 0.05 15.75 -1.41
C PHE A 63 -1.26 15.63 -2.19
N ASN A 64 -1.90 16.77 -2.48
CA ASN A 64 -3.05 16.78 -3.36
C ASN A 64 -2.58 16.54 -4.81
N GLY A 65 -2.64 15.27 -5.24
CA GLY A 65 -2.40 14.87 -6.63
C GLY A 65 -1.07 14.20 -6.91
N PHE A 66 -0.26 13.97 -5.90
CA PHE A 66 0.90 13.11 -6.04
C PHE A 66 1.34 12.59 -4.66
N ASN A 67 2.08 11.50 -4.67
CA ASN A 67 2.77 10.94 -3.53
C ASN A 67 4.28 10.98 -3.77
N VAL A 68 5.05 11.17 -2.71
CA VAL A 68 6.51 11.12 -2.75
C VAL A 68 7.00 10.13 -1.70
N LEU A 69 7.91 9.24 -2.06
CA LEU A 69 8.70 8.53 -1.06
C LEU A 69 9.94 9.36 -0.74
N TYR A 70 9.98 9.94 0.45
CA TYR A 70 11.09 10.80 0.87
C TYR A 70 12.14 9.99 1.64
N SER A 71 13.42 10.22 1.35
CA SER A 71 14.52 9.69 2.16
C SER A 71 15.02 10.75 3.14
N GLY A 72 14.93 10.44 4.43
CA GLY A 72 15.52 11.23 5.49
C GLY A 72 17.05 11.13 5.56
N ILE A 73 17.68 10.18 4.85
CA ILE A 73 19.15 10.08 4.75
C ILE A 73 19.69 11.10 3.74
N SER A 74 19.23 11.06 2.49
CA SER A 74 19.69 12.00 1.44
C SER A 74 18.98 13.34 1.50
N LYS A 75 17.90 13.45 2.27
CA LYS A 75 16.99 14.60 2.31
C LYS A 75 16.33 14.91 0.96
N THR A 76 16.16 13.88 0.12
CA THR A 76 15.58 13.99 -1.22
C THR A 76 14.53 12.89 -1.48
N PRO A 77 13.66 13.06 -2.49
CA PRO A 77 12.79 11.99 -2.96
C PRO A 77 13.57 10.78 -3.49
N LEU A 78 13.15 9.57 -3.12
CA LEU A 78 13.51 8.33 -3.82
C LEU A 78 12.71 8.17 -5.11
N TRP A 79 11.43 8.56 -5.09
CA TRP A 79 10.54 8.61 -6.26
C TRP A 79 9.30 9.47 -5.97
N SER A 80 8.56 9.80 -7.04
CA SER A 80 7.24 10.43 -7.00
C SER A 80 6.25 9.63 -7.86
N ALA A 81 4.98 9.62 -7.48
CA ALA A 81 3.90 8.97 -8.21
C ALA A 81 2.66 9.88 -8.29
N GLU A 82 2.03 9.91 -9.46
CA GLU A 82 0.83 10.68 -9.73
C GLU A 82 -0.11 9.85 -10.61
N HIS A 83 -1.41 9.93 -10.32
CA HIS A 83 -2.45 9.32 -11.15
C HIS A 83 -3.08 10.37 -12.06
N LEU A 84 -2.72 10.33 -13.34
CA LEU A 84 -3.19 11.27 -14.36
C LEU A 84 -4.50 10.82 -14.99
N ASN A 85 -5.46 11.75 -15.09
CA ASN A 85 -6.68 11.59 -15.87
C ASN A 85 -6.95 12.88 -16.66
N ALA A 86 -7.84 12.81 -17.65
CA ALA A 86 -8.13 13.96 -18.53
C ALA A 86 -8.68 15.18 -17.75
N GLU A 87 -9.50 14.95 -16.72
CA GLU A 87 -10.06 15.99 -15.86
C GLU A 87 -8.96 16.78 -15.15
N ARG A 88 -8.02 16.10 -14.48
CA ARG A 88 -6.87 16.71 -13.81
C ARG A 88 -6.01 17.54 -14.77
N LEU A 89 -5.68 16.97 -15.92
CA LEU A 89 -4.84 17.62 -16.93
C LEU A 89 -5.50 18.86 -17.55
N SER A 90 -6.84 18.92 -17.56
CA SER A 90 -7.58 20.07 -18.08
C SER A 90 -7.55 21.29 -17.14
N THR A 91 -7.18 21.10 -15.87
CA THR A 91 -7.16 22.17 -14.88
C THR A 91 -5.96 23.09 -15.12
N LYS A 92 -6.21 24.37 -15.44
CA LYS A 92 -5.16 25.39 -15.57
C LYS A 92 -4.78 25.92 -14.19
N ILE A 93 -3.75 25.33 -13.60
CA ILE A 93 -3.14 25.81 -12.36
C ILE A 93 -1.98 26.74 -12.73
N LYS A 94 -1.97 27.95 -12.17
CA LYS A 94 -0.83 28.87 -12.31
C LYS A 94 0.34 28.30 -11.51
N ARG A 95 1.54 28.28 -12.10
CA ARG A 95 2.75 27.95 -11.34
C ARG A 95 3.03 29.05 -10.32
N GLU A 96 3.37 28.64 -9.11
CA GLU A 96 4.06 29.49 -8.15
C GLU A 96 5.51 29.56 -8.64
N ASP A 97 5.90 30.70 -9.21
CA ASP A 97 7.26 31.02 -9.66
C ASP A 97 7.86 32.11 -8.74
#